data_AF-A0A960ANV5-F1
#
_entry.id   AF-A0A960ANV5-F1
#
_cell.length_a   1.000
_cell.length_b   1.000
_cell.length_c   1.000
_cell.angle_alpha   90.00
_cell.angle_beta   90.00
_cell.angle_gamma   90.00
#
_symmetry.space_group_name_H-M   'P 1'
#
loop_
_entity.id
_entity.type
_entity.pdbx_description
1 polymer ?
#
loop_
_entity_poly.entity_id
_entity_poly.type
_entity_poly.pdbx_seq_one_letter_code
_entity_poly.pdbx_strand_id
1 'polypeptide(L)'
;MISRRPSLILALGAALTVVLAGCGDDSSTAEPVATDAAETAVAVPEGGERTGAVPTSAPSGTSFSFKADDGADEFDFAAYDDAMNLALGSINEYWIETMPTEFGIEWTEPDEFIAYYPPEQESPACGGEPVGAENAVYCNQRGGDFIAWDEPGLMVPYFEEYGDMANAVILAHEFGHGAQARLGLSGEFPLTIESELQADCFAGAWAGWADDQGLLGENAADQAADAVISVADPEGTPWNDPDAHGTAEERLEAFALGVENGAAGCVEIFPPGFSSEG
;
A
#
# COMPACT_ATOMS: atom_id res chain seq x y z
N MET A 1 25.24 73.86 8.38
CA MET A 1 26.62 73.81 8.90
C MET A 1 26.57 73.69 10.41
N ILE A 2 26.92 72.52 10.94
CA ILE A 2 27.82 72.30 12.08
C ILE A 2 27.89 70.77 12.23
N SER A 3 29.03 70.27 11.78
CA SER A 3 29.52 68.91 11.94
C SER A 3 30.00 68.72 13.37
N ARG A 4 29.81 67.51 13.93
CA ARG A 4 30.79 66.79 14.78
C ARG A 4 30.26 65.41 15.18
N ARG A 5 30.80 64.37 14.53
CA ARG A 5 31.25 63.12 15.18
C ARG A 5 32.77 63.27 15.42
N PRO A 6 33.50 62.39 16.13
CA PRO A 6 33.16 61.13 16.81
C PRO A 6 33.75 61.05 18.24
N SER A 7 33.57 59.90 18.93
CA SER A 7 34.63 59.28 19.77
C SER A 7 34.25 57.84 20.08
N LEU A 8 35.02 56.91 19.51
CA LEU A 8 35.14 55.52 19.97
C LEU A 8 35.99 55.52 21.25
N ILE A 9 35.57 54.77 22.28
CA ILE A 9 36.49 54.18 23.26
C ILE A 9 36.10 52.71 23.42
N LEU A 10 37.02 51.86 23.00
CA LEU A 10 37.05 50.42 23.21
C LEU A 10 37.74 50.17 24.56
N ALA A 11 37.16 49.35 25.44
CA ALA A 11 37.90 48.77 26.56
C ALA A 11 37.39 47.35 26.85
N LEU A 12 38.23 46.39 26.52
CA LEU A 12 38.19 44.99 26.94
C LEU A 12 38.40 44.89 28.46
N GLY A 13 37.63 44.04 29.14
CA GLY A 13 37.88 43.65 30.53
C GLY A 13 37.35 42.24 30.78
N ALA A 14 38.26 41.32 31.09
CA ALA A 14 38.06 39.89 31.12
C ALA A 14 37.38 39.36 32.41
N ALA A 15 36.71 38.22 32.21
CA ALA A 15 36.36 37.11 33.09
C ALA A 15 36.60 37.22 34.61
N LEU A 16 35.55 36.92 35.38
CA LEU A 16 35.67 36.20 36.64
C LEU A 16 34.48 35.24 36.82
N THR A 17 34.78 33.95 36.72
CA THR A 17 33.94 32.82 37.11
C THR A 17 33.77 32.76 38.63
N VAL A 18 32.52 32.71 39.09
CA VAL A 18 32.16 32.22 40.43
C VAL A 18 31.09 31.15 40.24
N VAL A 19 31.40 29.93 40.68
CA VAL A 19 30.48 28.80 40.80
C VAL A 19 30.19 28.63 42.29
N LEU A 20 28.91 28.69 42.69
CA LEU A 20 28.22 27.66 43.48
C LEU A 20 26.87 28.15 44.06
N ALA A 21 25.88 27.27 43.86
CA ALA A 21 24.72 26.96 44.70
C ALA A 21 23.57 27.98 44.82
N GLY A 22 22.53 27.72 44.02
CA GLY A 22 21.16 28.09 44.32
C GLY A 22 20.21 27.08 43.67
N CYS A 23 19.62 26.21 44.49
CA CYS A 23 18.51 25.34 44.09
C CYS A 23 17.22 26.18 44.03
N GLY A 24 16.37 25.94 43.04
CA GLY A 24 15.05 26.54 42.93
C GLY A 24 14.46 26.34 41.55
N ASP A 25 13.66 25.28 41.42
CA ASP A 25 12.81 24.94 40.28
C ASP A 25 11.95 26.11 39.79
N ASP A 26 11.93 26.31 38.47
CA ASP A 26 10.73 26.51 37.64
C ASP A 26 11.20 26.81 36.21
N SER A 27 11.48 25.77 35.42
CA SER A 27 11.75 25.90 33.98
C SER A 27 10.46 25.70 33.19
N SER A 28 9.76 26.79 32.87
CA SER A 28 8.84 26.81 31.73
C SER A 28 9.64 27.14 30.46
N THR A 29 10.14 26.13 29.78
CA THR A 29 10.49 26.23 28.37
C THR A 29 9.55 25.30 27.62
N ALA A 30 8.65 25.90 26.86
CA ALA A 30 7.83 25.18 25.89
C ALA A 30 8.77 24.49 24.89
N GLU A 31 8.77 23.17 24.90
CA GLU A 31 9.32 22.36 23.82
C GLU A 31 8.36 22.41 22.62
N PRO A 32 8.87 22.30 21.38
CA PRO A 32 8.01 22.15 20.22
C PRO A 32 7.27 20.83 20.37
N VAL A 33 5.94 20.86 20.20
CA VAL A 33 5.14 19.64 20.08
C VAL A 33 5.56 18.99 18.76
N ALA A 34 6.47 18.02 18.84
CA ALA A 34 6.61 17.01 17.81
C ALA A 34 5.26 16.28 17.76
N THR A 35 4.53 16.45 16.66
CA THR A 35 3.42 15.56 16.34
C THR A 35 4.03 14.20 16.10
N ASP A 36 3.76 13.27 17.01
CA ASP A 36 4.19 11.89 16.95
C ASP A 36 3.63 11.27 15.66
N ALA A 37 4.47 11.09 14.64
CA ALA A 37 4.14 10.34 13.43
C ALA A 37 4.32 8.82 13.64
N ALA A 38 4.18 8.37 14.89
CA ALA A 38 4.55 7.02 15.32
C ALA A 38 3.36 6.14 15.74
N GLU A 39 2.11 6.58 15.54
CA GLU A 39 0.91 5.78 15.86
C GLU A 39 0.29 5.04 14.65
N THR A 40 0.89 5.07 13.46
CA THR A 40 0.31 4.47 12.23
C THR A 40 1.25 3.52 11.50
N ALA A 41 2.02 2.71 12.25
CA ALA A 41 2.72 1.58 11.67
C ALA A 41 1.88 0.32 11.90
N VAL A 42 1.63 -0.45 10.84
CA VAL A 42 1.24 -1.85 10.96
C VAL A 42 2.47 -2.58 11.51
N ALA A 43 2.65 -2.52 12.83
CA ALA A 43 3.75 -3.17 13.53
C ALA A 43 3.29 -4.53 14.01
N VAL A 44 4.02 -5.59 13.62
CA VAL A 44 3.81 -6.94 14.13
C VAL A 44 4.98 -7.31 15.04
N PRO A 45 4.74 -7.72 16.30
CA PRO A 45 5.70 -8.53 17.04
C PRO A 45 5.60 -9.99 16.59
N GLU A 46 6.70 -10.76 16.64
CA GLU A 46 6.80 -12.18 16.28
C GLU A 46 5.46 -12.96 16.45
N GLY A 47 4.78 -13.25 15.34
CA GLY A 47 3.54 -14.05 15.30
C GLY A 47 2.25 -13.37 15.78
N GLY A 48 2.11 -12.04 15.65
CA GLY A 48 0.91 -11.28 16.03
C GLY A 48 -0.05 -10.93 14.87
N GLU A 49 -1.31 -10.62 15.21
CA GLU A 49 -2.36 -10.16 14.29
C GLU A 49 -2.01 -8.79 13.66
N ARG A 50 -2.00 -8.66 12.31
CA ARG A 50 -2.07 -7.33 11.67
C ARG A 50 -3.53 -6.87 11.69
N THR A 51 -3.83 -5.90 12.52
CA THR A 51 -5.08 -5.14 12.45
C THR A 51 -4.75 -3.67 12.67
N GLY A 52 -5.26 -2.78 11.80
CA GLY A 52 -5.02 -1.35 11.95
C GLY A 52 -5.22 -0.53 10.68
N ALA A 53 -5.09 0.79 10.84
CA ALA A 53 -5.08 1.76 9.74
C ALA A 53 -3.76 1.70 8.96
N VAL A 54 -3.82 2.02 7.68
CA VAL A 54 -2.67 1.97 6.78
C VAL A 54 -1.90 3.28 6.75
N PRO A 55 -0.57 3.25 6.50
CA PRO A 55 0.18 4.49 6.28
C PRO A 55 -0.43 5.34 5.16
N THR A 56 -0.46 6.65 5.32
CA THR A 56 -0.98 7.58 4.30
C THR A 56 0.08 7.99 3.26
N SER A 57 1.29 7.45 3.36
CA SER A 57 2.42 7.76 2.48
C SER A 57 3.43 6.62 2.47
N ALA A 58 4.13 6.43 1.36
CA ALA A 58 5.27 5.54 1.26
C ALA A 58 6.41 5.96 2.22
N PRO A 59 7.07 5.02 2.90
CA PRO A 59 8.24 5.32 3.72
C PRO A 59 9.38 5.93 2.87
N SER A 60 9.93 7.05 3.33
CA SER A 60 11.00 7.76 2.61
C SER A 60 12.28 6.93 2.48
N GLY A 61 12.84 6.87 1.26
CA GLY A 61 14.12 6.21 0.99
C GLY A 61 14.04 4.68 0.93
N THR A 62 12.83 4.14 0.74
CA THR A 62 12.60 2.69 0.55
C THR A 62 12.27 2.39 -0.91
N SER A 63 12.45 1.14 -1.31
CA SER A 63 12.07 0.62 -2.63
C SER A 63 11.82 -0.88 -2.57
N PHE A 64 10.99 -1.38 -3.49
CA PHE A 64 10.74 -2.82 -3.70
C PHE A 64 11.98 -3.48 -4.29
N SER A 65 12.90 -3.86 -3.41
CA SER A 65 14.25 -4.30 -3.75
C SER A 65 14.60 -5.66 -3.17
N PHE A 66 13.75 -6.21 -2.31
CA PHE A 66 13.88 -7.57 -1.83
C PHE A 66 13.66 -8.54 -2.98
N LYS A 67 14.45 -9.62 -3.02
CA LYS A 67 14.34 -10.65 -4.04
C LYS A 67 14.22 -12.01 -3.35
N ALA A 68 13.28 -12.80 -3.84
CA ALA A 68 13.16 -14.23 -3.53
C ALA A 68 14.49 -14.99 -3.71
N ASP A 69 14.71 -15.99 -2.86
CA ASP A 69 15.89 -16.89 -2.87
C ASP A 69 17.25 -16.14 -2.81
N ASP A 70 17.42 -15.28 -1.80
CA ASP A 70 18.73 -14.66 -1.49
C ASP A 70 19.73 -15.64 -0.84
N GLY A 71 19.29 -16.88 -0.59
CA GLY A 71 20.07 -17.95 0.05
C GLY A 71 20.08 -17.90 1.58
N ALA A 72 19.17 -17.15 2.22
CA ALA A 72 18.99 -17.17 3.67
C ALA A 72 18.35 -18.48 4.15
N ASP A 73 18.81 -18.97 5.32
CA ASP A 73 18.27 -20.18 5.98
C ASP A 73 17.02 -19.89 6.85
N GLU A 74 16.69 -18.61 7.07
CA GLU A 74 15.61 -18.15 7.97
C GLU A 74 14.85 -16.98 7.32
N PHE A 75 13.53 -16.97 7.49
CA PHE A 75 12.66 -15.92 6.96
C PHE A 75 12.92 -14.57 7.65
N ASP A 76 13.16 -13.52 6.87
CA ASP A 76 13.35 -12.16 7.38
C ASP A 76 12.00 -11.45 7.56
N PHE A 77 11.39 -11.65 8.72
CA PHE A 77 10.13 -10.98 9.08
C PHE A 77 10.23 -9.44 9.06
N ALA A 78 11.41 -8.88 9.35
CA ALA A 78 11.56 -7.42 9.34
C ALA A 78 11.54 -6.87 7.90
N ALA A 79 12.23 -7.55 6.97
CA ALA A 79 12.17 -7.19 5.56
C ALA A 79 10.76 -7.34 4.98
N TYR A 80 10.05 -8.42 5.36
CA TYR A 80 8.65 -8.61 4.98
C TYR A 80 7.73 -7.52 5.56
N ASP A 81 7.88 -7.16 6.83
CA ASP A 81 7.12 -6.07 7.44
C ASP A 81 7.38 -4.71 6.76
N ASP A 82 8.64 -4.41 6.45
CA ASP A 82 9.01 -3.19 5.74
C ASP A 82 8.38 -3.16 4.33
N ALA A 83 8.40 -4.28 3.62
CA ALA A 83 7.77 -4.44 2.31
C ALA A 83 6.25 -4.26 2.36
N MET A 84 5.58 -4.88 3.32
CA MET A 84 4.13 -4.75 3.50
C MET A 84 3.74 -3.29 3.84
N ASN A 85 4.50 -2.63 4.70
CA ASN A 85 4.26 -1.22 5.03
C ASN A 85 4.51 -0.29 3.83
N LEU A 86 5.54 -0.56 3.02
CA LEU A 86 5.79 0.16 1.77
C LEU A 86 4.65 -0.05 0.77
N ALA A 87 4.20 -1.29 0.57
CA ALA A 87 3.07 -1.60 -0.30
C ALA A 87 1.82 -0.83 0.12
N LEU A 88 1.34 -1.06 1.34
CA LEU A 88 0.13 -0.42 1.85
C LEU A 88 0.22 1.11 1.81
N GLY A 89 1.34 1.68 2.24
CA GLY A 89 1.54 3.13 2.26
C GLY A 89 1.58 3.77 0.87
N SER A 90 2.30 3.15 -0.08
CA SER A 90 2.44 3.67 -1.44
C SER A 90 1.16 3.53 -2.25
N ILE A 91 0.42 2.42 -2.10
CA ILE A 91 -0.87 2.22 -2.79
C ILE A 91 -1.92 3.19 -2.27
N ASN A 92 -1.98 3.40 -0.95
CA ASN A 92 -2.90 4.36 -0.36
C ASN A 92 -2.58 5.80 -0.78
N GLU A 93 -1.30 6.18 -0.77
CA GLU A 93 -0.83 7.47 -1.28
C GLU A 93 -1.24 7.70 -2.74
N TYR A 94 -1.03 6.70 -3.60
CA TYR A 94 -1.46 6.74 -4.99
C TYR A 94 -2.94 7.07 -5.13
N TRP A 95 -3.81 6.43 -4.35
CA TRP A 95 -5.25 6.69 -4.43
C TRP A 95 -5.65 8.03 -3.81
N ILE A 96 -4.99 8.48 -2.75
CA ILE A 96 -5.16 9.83 -2.19
C ILE A 96 -4.89 10.91 -3.25
N GLU A 97 -3.88 10.72 -4.09
CA GLU A 97 -3.55 11.63 -5.19
C GLU A 97 -4.47 11.47 -6.40
N THR A 98 -4.69 10.23 -6.82
CA THR A 98 -5.30 9.88 -8.11
C THR A 98 -6.81 10.02 -8.07
N MET A 99 -7.48 9.54 -7.02
CA MET A 99 -8.95 9.53 -6.97
C MET A 99 -9.56 10.94 -7.14
N PRO A 100 -9.08 11.97 -6.42
CA PRO A 100 -9.61 13.32 -6.59
C PRO A 100 -9.19 13.93 -7.93
N THR A 101 -7.98 13.64 -8.40
CA THR A 101 -7.40 14.25 -9.61
C THR A 101 -8.06 13.74 -10.89
N GLU A 102 -8.31 12.43 -10.98
CA GLU A 102 -8.82 11.80 -12.19
C GLU A 102 -10.35 11.66 -12.18
N PHE A 103 -10.96 11.43 -11.01
CA PHE A 103 -12.39 11.14 -10.91
C PHE A 103 -13.20 12.22 -10.16
N GLY A 104 -12.53 13.18 -9.50
CA GLY A 104 -13.20 14.24 -8.75
C GLY A 104 -13.91 13.76 -7.49
N ILE A 105 -13.50 12.60 -6.96
CA ILE A 105 -14.03 11.96 -5.74
C ILE A 105 -12.90 11.88 -4.72
N GLU A 106 -13.18 12.19 -3.46
CA GLU A 106 -12.18 12.03 -2.40
C GLU A 106 -11.93 10.54 -2.14
N TRP A 107 -10.66 10.14 -2.06
CA TRP A 107 -10.32 8.80 -1.59
C TRP A 107 -10.65 8.66 -0.10
N THR A 108 -11.32 7.57 0.25
CA THR A 108 -11.50 7.14 1.64
C THR A 108 -10.88 5.77 1.72
N GLU A 109 -9.78 5.54 2.45
CA GLU A 109 -9.20 4.20 2.55
C GLU A 109 -10.17 3.16 3.15
N PRO A 110 -9.96 1.85 2.94
CA PRO A 110 -10.67 0.81 3.70
C PRO A 110 -10.55 1.04 5.21
N ASP A 111 -11.60 0.72 5.97
CA ASP A 111 -11.66 0.92 7.43
C ASP A 111 -10.63 0.04 8.17
N GLU A 112 -10.34 -1.15 7.64
CA GLU A 112 -9.45 -2.13 8.29
C GLU A 112 -8.55 -2.88 7.28
N PHE A 113 -7.36 -3.22 7.74
CA PHE A 113 -6.41 -4.07 7.04
C PHE A 113 -6.05 -5.26 7.94
N ILE A 114 -6.41 -6.47 7.51
CA ILE A 114 -6.48 -7.65 8.39
C ILE A 114 -5.60 -8.78 7.84
N ALA A 115 -4.51 -9.08 8.53
CA ALA A 115 -3.84 -10.37 8.33
C ALA A 115 -4.49 -11.44 9.21
N TYR A 116 -4.97 -12.51 8.59
CA TYR A 116 -5.56 -13.65 9.29
C TYR A 116 -4.70 -14.90 9.13
N TYR A 117 -4.89 -15.84 10.07
CA TYR A 117 -4.03 -17.01 10.28
C TYR A 117 -4.86 -18.30 10.39
N PRO A 118 -5.41 -18.83 9.29
CA PRO A 118 -6.19 -20.05 9.33
C PRO A 118 -5.29 -21.29 9.36
N PRO A 119 -5.67 -22.38 10.06
CA PRO A 119 -6.88 -22.54 10.89
C PRO A 119 -6.68 -22.12 12.36
N GLU A 120 -5.54 -21.53 12.72
CA GLU A 120 -5.21 -21.12 14.10
C GLU A 120 -6.16 -20.05 14.64
N GLN A 121 -6.66 -19.18 13.75
CA GLN A 121 -7.59 -18.07 14.02
C GLN A 121 -8.77 -18.11 13.06
N GLU A 122 -9.94 -17.64 13.52
CA GLU A 122 -11.11 -17.51 12.66
C GLU A 122 -10.90 -16.38 11.65
N SER A 123 -11.03 -16.68 10.35
CA SER A 123 -10.92 -15.69 9.30
C SER A 123 -11.99 -14.60 9.44
N PRO A 124 -11.71 -13.35 9.02
CA PRO A 124 -12.75 -12.33 8.93
C PRO A 124 -13.89 -12.80 8.02
N ALA A 125 -15.11 -12.32 8.27
CA ALA A 125 -16.26 -12.68 7.46
C ALA A 125 -16.56 -11.59 6.43
N CYS A 126 -16.65 -11.95 5.15
CA CYS A 126 -17.16 -11.08 4.10
C CYS A 126 -18.57 -11.51 3.70
N GLY A 127 -19.55 -10.60 3.73
CA GLY A 127 -20.93 -10.94 3.38
C GLY A 127 -21.60 -11.96 4.32
N GLY A 128 -20.98 -12.26 5.47
CA GLY A 128 -21.44 -13.25 6.45
C GLY A 128 -20.82 -14.65 6.30
N GLU A 129 -19.91 -14.84 5.34
CA GLU A 129 -19.15 -16.08 5.19
C GLU A 129 -17.66 -15.81 5.52
N PRO A 130 -16.96 -16.72 6.20
CA PRO A 130 -15.52 -16.59 6.45
C PRO A 130 -14.74 -16.51 5.14
N VAL A 131 -13.75 -15.63 5.08
CA VAL A 131 -12.77 -15.59 3.98
C VAL A 131 -11.97 -16.91 3.98
N GLY A 132 -11.82 -17.52 2.81
CA GLY A 132 -11.11 -18.79 2.62
C GLY A 132 -9.60 -18.66 2.90
N ALA A 133 -8.92 -19.78 3.16
CA ALA A 133 -7.46 -19.81 3.26
C ALA A 133 -6.79 -19.58 1.89
N GLU A 134 -5.50 -19.26 1.89
CA GLU A 134 -4.68 -19.01 0.70
C GLU A 134 -5.24 -17.87 -0.17
N ASN A 135 -5.83 -16.84 0.46
CA ASN A 135 -6.57 -15.80 -0.24
C ASN A 135 -6.28 -14.37 0.26
N ALA A 136 -6.38 -13.39 -0.64
CA ALA A 136 -6.51 -11.97 -0.34
C ALA A 136 -7.89 -11.48 -0.82
N VAL A 137 -8.45 -10.46 -0.16
CA VAL A 137 -9.78 -9.95 -0.54
C VAL A 137 -10.01 -8.53 -0.05
N TYR A 138 -10.62 -7.72 -0.89
CA TYR A 138 -11.37 -6.53 -0.51
C TYR A 138 -12.85 -6.86 -0.27
N CYS A 139 -13.38 -6.49 0.89
CA CYS A 139 -14.77 -6.70 1.24
C CYS A 139 -15.52 -5.38 1.49
N ASN A 140 -16.58 -5.11 0.72
CA ASN A 140 -17.52 -4.02 0.96
C ASN A 140 -18.94 -4.48 1.35
N GLN A 141 -19.13 -5.77 1.64
CA GLN A 141 -20.44 -6.38 1.82
C GLN A 141 -20.92 -6.31 3.28
N ARG A 142 -22.23 -6.12 3.47
CA ARG A 142 -22.91 -6.15 4.80
C ARG A 142 -22.26 -5.26 5.87
N GLY A 143 -21.66 -4.15 5.47
CA GLY A 143 -21.02 -3.20 6.38
C GLY A 143 -19.55 -3.53 6.70
N GLY A 144 -18.93 -4.46 5.98
CA GLY A 144 -17.47 -4.48 5.87
C GLY A 144 -16.98 -3.39 4.91
N ASP A 145 -15.78 -2.88 5.17
CA ASP A 145 -14.93 -2.13 4.25
C ASP A 145 -13.48 -2.42 4.65
N PHE A 146 -12.94 -3.55 4.22
CA PHE A 146 -11.61 -4.00 4.65
C PHE A 146 -10.86 -4.71 3.54
N ILE A 147 -9.53 -4.69 3.63
CA ILE A 147 -8.66 -5.61 2.89
C ILE A 147 -8.13 -6.65 3.87
N ALA A 148 -8.26 -7.93 3.53
CA ALA A 148 -7.77 -9.03 4.34
C ALA A 148 -6.93 -10.02 3.54
N TRP A 149 -5.93 -10.64 4.17
CA TRP A 149 -5.08 -11.64 3.52
C TRP A 149 -4.67 -12.76 4.47
N ASP A 150 -4.53 -13.97 3.91
CA ASP A 150 -3.95 -15.11 4.58
C ASP A 150 -2.43 -14.88 4.70
N GLU A 151 -1.97 -14.57 5.90
CA GLU A 151 -0.56 -14.27 6.11
C GLU A 151 0.34 -15.50 5.97
N PRO A 152 0.11 -16.62 6.69
CA PRO A 152 0.95 -17.80 6.56
C PRO A 152 0.70 -18.61 5.28
N GLY A 153 -0.51 -18.54 4.71
CA GLY A 153 -0.92 -19.35 3.55
C GLY A 153 -0.69 -18.68 2.20
N LEU A 154 -0.67 -17.33 2.15
CA LEU A 154 -0.49 -16.58 0.91
C LEU A 154 0.71 -15.62 0.98
N MET A 155 0.65 -14.59 1.82
CA MET A 155 1.58 -13.45 1.71
C MET A 155 3.01 -13.76 2.12
N VAL A 156 3.23 -14.60 3.14
CA VAL A 156 4.57 -15.05 3.53
C VAL A 156 5.19 -15.95 2.44
N PRO A 157 4.53 -17.02 1.97
CA PRO A 157 5.05 -17.83 0.87
C PRO A 157 5.31 -17.03 -0.41
N TYR A 158 4.41 -16.11 -0.78
CA TYR A 158 4.60 -15.28 -1.97
C TYR A 158 5.78 -14.34 -1.85
N PHE A 159 6.01 -13.75 -0.68
CA PHE A 159 7.19 -12.94 -0.42
C PHE A 159 8.48 -13.75 -0.63
N GLU A 160 8.52 -14.99 -0.12
CA GLU A 160 9.69 -15.87 -0.26
C GLU A 160 9.93 -16.32 -1.70
N GLU A 161 8.85 -16.62 -2.44
CA GLU A 161 8.93 -17.22 -3.77
C GLU A 161 9.07 -16.16 -4.89
N TYR A 162 8.37 -15.04 -4.77
CA TYR A 162 8.25 -14.03 -5.81
C TYR A 162 8.80 -12.66 -5.41
N GLY A 163 8.98 -12.36 -4.12
CA GLY A 163 9.58 -11.12 -3.64
C GLY A 163 8.58 -10.05 -3.16
N ASP A 164 9.09 -8.87 -2.82
CA ASP A 164 8.30 -7.81 -2.18
C ASP A 164 7.30 -7.14 -3.13
N MET A 165 7.68 -6.92 -4.38
CA MET A 165 6.80 -6.32 -5.38
C MET A 165 5.61 -7.25 -5.70
N ALA A 166 5.79 -8.57 -5.61
CA ALA A 166 4.71 -9.52 -5.85
C ALA A 166 3.58 -9.37 -4.82
N ASN A 167 3.93 -9.26 -3.53
CA ASN A 167 2.98 -8.96 -2.47
C ASN A 167 2.30 -7.59 -2.68
N ALA A 168 3.07 -6.60 -3.13
CA ALA A 168 2.53 -5.27 -3.38
C ALA A 168 1.51 -5.28 -4.52
N VAL A 169 1.71 -6.07 -5.58
CA VAL A 169 0.74 -6.24 -6.67
C VAL A 169 -0.56 -6.89 -6.21
N ILE A 170 -0.50 -7.93 -5.36
CA ILE A 170 -1.71 -8.54 -4.76
C ILE A 170 -2.49 -7.49 -3.98
N LEU A 171 -1.82 -6.73 -3.10
CA LEU A 171 -2.50 -5.67 -2.34
C LEU A 171 -3.05 -4.57 -3.26
N ALA A 172 -2.31 -4.17 -4.30
CA ALA A 172 -2.76 -3.14 -5.24
C ALA A 172 -4.01 -3.57 -6.01
N HIS A 173 -4.13 -4.86 -6.33
CA HIS A 173 -5.34 -5.45 -6.90
C HIS A 173 -6.53 -5.31 -5.93
N GLU A 174 -6.37 -5.66 -4.65
CA GLU A 174 -7.44 -5.51 -3.65
C GLU A 174 -7.85 -4.04 -3.44
N PHE A 175 -6.87 -3.12 -3.45
CA PHE A 175 -7.16 -1.69 -3.49
C PHE A 175 -7.92 -1.28 -4.75
N GLY A 176 -7.67 -1.93 -5.89
CA GLY A 176 -8.41 -1.79 -7.13
C GLY A 176 -9.90 -2.09 -6.97
N HIS A 177 -10.26 -3.17 -6.27
CA HIS A 177 -11.65 -3.42 -5.90
C HIS A 177 -12.20 -2.36 -4.92
N GLY A 178 -11.37 -1.88 -4.00
CA GLY A 178 -11.70 -0.72 -3.17
C GLY A 178 -12.05 0.53 -4.00
N ALA A 179 -11.27 0.82 -5.03
CA ALA A 179 -11.52 1.90 -5.97
C ALA A 179 -12.79 1.69 -6.78
N GLN A 180 -13.06 0.49 -7.27
CA GLN A 180 -14.33 0.14 -7.91
C GLN A 180 -15.52 0.46 -7.00
N ALA A 181 -15.44 0.12 -5.72
CA ALA A 181 -16.51 0.41 -4.76
C ALA A 181 -16.76 1.92 -4.61
N ARG A 182 -15.69 2.73 -4.53
CA ARG A 182 -15.77 4.20 -4.38
C ARG A 182 -16.25 4.89 -5.66
N LEU A 183 -15.94 4.31 -6.81
CA LEU A 183 -16.45 4.73 -8.12
C LEU A 183 -17.89 4.26 -8.37
N GLY A 184 -18.44 3.39 -7.52
CA GLY A 184 -19.78 2.83 -7.67
C GLY A 184 -19.90 1.74 -8.74
N LEU A 185 -18.82 1.00 -8.99
CA LEU A 185 -18.71 -0.01 -10.06
C LEU A 185 -18.93 -1.45 -9.59
N SER A 186 -18.77 -1.78 -8.31
CA SER A 186 -18.74 -3.17 -7.81
C SER A 186 -19.98 -4.03 -8.12
N GLY A 187 -21.12 -3.43 -8.47
CA GLY A 187 -22.35 -4.14 -8.86
C GLY A 187 -22.76 -3.96 -10.32
N GLU A 188 -21.95 -3.24 -11.10
CA GLU A 188 -22.26 -2.89 -12.50
C GLU A 188 -21.66 -3.90 -13.49
N PHE A 189 -20.62 -4.64 -13.08
CA PHE A 189 -19.98 -5.66 -13.91
C PHE A 189 -20.91 -6.89 -14.09
N PRO A 190 -21.33 -7.22 -15.32
CA PRO A 190 -22.12 -8.42 -15.59
C PRO A 190 -21.37 -9.74 -15.36
N LEU A 191 -20.04 -9.72 -15.34
CA LEU A 191 -19.17 -10.91 -15.28
C LEU A 191 -18.02 -10.66 -14.29
N THR A 192 -17.64 -11.68 -13.52
CA THR A 192 -16.58 -11.58 -12.50
C THR A 192 -15.24 -11.17 -13.12
N ILE A 193 -14.87 -11.79 -14.25
CA ILE A 193 -13.61 -11.48 -14.94
C ILE A 193 -13.50 -9.99 -15.31
N GLU A 194 -14.63 -9.31 -15.60
CA GLU A 194 -14.55 -7.90 -15.96
C GLU A 194 -14.13 -7.01 -14.78
N SER A 195 -14.60 -7.30 -13.57
CA SER A 195 -14.14 -6.59 -12.38
C SER A 195 -12.68 -6.94 -12.04
N GLU A 196 -12.28 -8.19 -12.22
CA GLU A 196 -10.93 -8.68 -11.93
C GLU A 196 -9.89 -8.02 -12.87
N LEU A 197 -10.16 -7.99 -14.17
CA LEU A 197 -9.26 -7.35 -15.14
C LEU A 197 -9.17 -5.83 -14.93
N GLN A 198 -10.26 -5.17 -14.52
CA GLN A 198 -10.15 -3.75 -14.17
C GLN A 198 -9.31 -3.56 -12.88
N ALA A 199 -9.41 -4.46 -11.89
CA ALA A 199 -8.59 -4.41 -10.69
C ALA A 199 -7.09 -4.64 -10.99
N ASP A 200 -6.77 -5.58 -11.90
CA ASP A 200 -5.40 -5.76 -12.41
C ASP A 200 -4.88 -4.51 -13.14
N CYS A 201 -5.73 -3.88 -13.95
CA CYS A 201 -5.39 -2.61 -14.59
C CYS A 201 -5.10 -1.51 -13.55
N PHE A 202 -5.90 -1.41 -12.49
CA PHE A 202 -5.62 -0.47 -11.41
C PHE A 202 -4.32 -0.78 -10.66
N ALA A 203 -3.99 -2.06 -10.44
CA ALA A 203 -2.70 -2.45 -9.88
C ALA A 203 -1.54 -2.02 -10.79
N GLY A 204 -1.69 -2.17 -12.10
CA GLY A 204 -0.73 -1.66 -13.09
C GLY A 204 -0.59 -0.14 -13.07
N ALA A 205 -1.70 0.59 -12.92
CA ALA A 205 -1.70 2.04 -12.84
C ALA A 205 -0.94 2.56 -11.60
N TRP A 206 -1.11 1.90 -10.45
CA TRP A 206 -0.29 2.14 -9.27
C TRP A 206 1.19 1.82 -9.54
N ALA A 207 1.51 0.69 -10.18
CA ALA A 207 2.89 0.32 -10.46
C ALA A 207 3.60 1.33 -11.38
N GLY A 208 2.89 1.88 -12.37
CA GLY A 208 3.39 2.99 -13.20
C GLY A 208 3.69 4.25 -12.38
N TRP A 209 2.79 4.63 -11.48
CA TRP A 209 3.04 5.74 -10.53
C TRP A 209 4.21 5.44 -9.59
N ALA A 210 4.34 4.21 -9.10
CA ALA A 210 5.42 3.81 -8.21
C ALA A 210 6.80 3.87 -8.89
N ASP A 211 6.88 3.57 -10.19
CA ASP A 211 8.09 3.79 -11.00
C ASP A 211 8.46 5.27 -11.10
N ASP A 212 7.47 6.14 -11.35
CA ASP A 212 7.67 7.59 -11.39
C ASP A 212 8.16 8.15 -10.03
N GLN A 213 7.76 7.53 -8.92
CA GLN A 213 8.27 7.86 -7.58
C GLN A 213 9.64 7.24 -7.27
N GLY A 214 10.17 6.37 -8.13
CA GLY A 214 11.45 5.67 -7.92
C GLY A 214 11.39 4.58 -6.86
N LEU A 215 10.20 4.00 -6.63
CA LEU A 215 9.99 2.94 -5.64
C LEU A 215 10.33 1.55 -6.17
N LEU A 216 10.50 1.38 -7.48
CA LEU A 216 10.80 0.08 -8.07
C LEU A 216 12.29 -0.25 -7.98
N GLY A 217 12.61 -1.44 -7.46
CA GLY A 217 13.94 -2.02 -7.54
C GLY A 217 14.20 -2.74 -8.86
N GLU A 218 15.43 -3.25 -9.02
CA GLU A 218 15.93 -3.83 -10.28
C GLU A 218 15.07 -4.97 -10.83
N ASN A 219 14.45 -5.78 -9.97
CA ASN A 219 13.66 -6.94 -10.37
C ASN A 219 12.14 -6.72 -10.26
N ALA A 220 11.68 -5.52 -9.89
CA ALA A 220 10.28 -5.28 -9.56
C ALA A 220 9.32 -5.62 -10.73
N ALA A 221 9.72 -5.35 -11.97
CA ALA A 221 8.91 -5.69 -13.15
C ALA A 221 8.73 -7.20 -13.33
N ASP A 222 9.77 -7.99 -13.12
CA ASP A 222 9.70 -9.46 -13.21
C ASP A 222 8.82 -10.02 -12.09
N GLN A 223 8.98 -9.52 -10.86
CA GLN A 223 8.16 -9.93 -9.71
C GLN A 223 6.68 -9.56 -9.88
N ALA A 224 6.38 -8.40 -10.46
CA ALA A 224 5.02 -8.00 -10.76
C ALA A 224 4.38 -8.92 -11.81
N ALA A 225 5.12 -9.27 -12.86
CA ALA A 225 4.65 -10.23 -13.87
C ALA A 225 4.43 -11.62 -13.27
N ASP A 226 5.36 -12.11 -12.44
CA ASP A 226 5.23 -13.40 -11.77
C ASP A 226 4.01 -13.44 -10.86
N ALA A 227 3.72 -12.36 -10.12
CA ALA A 227 2.53 -12.25 -9.28
C ALA A 227 1.23 -12.32 -10.09
N VAL A 228 1.15 -11.58 -11.21
CA VAL A 228 -0.04 -11.61 -12.08
C VAL A 228 -0.25 -12.99 -12.69
N ILE A 229 0.83 -13.68 -13.06
CA ILE A 229 0.77 -15.02 -13.67
C ILE A 229 0.41 -16.10 -12.65
N SER A 230 0.91 -16.02 -11.41
CA SER A 230 0.75 -17.08 -10.41
C SER A 230 -0.71 -17.26 -9.94
N VAL A 231 -1.53 -16.22 -10.05
CA VAL A 231 -2.97 -16.22 -9.74
C VAL A 231 -3.88 -16.29 -10.98
N ALA A 232 -3.33 -16.59 -12.15
CA ALA A 232 -4.11 -16.69 -13.38
C ALA A 232 -4.90 -18.00 -13.49
N ASP A 233 -6.07 -17.91 -14.10
CA ASP A 233 -6.92 -19.07 -14.38
C ASP A 233 -6.38 -19.91 -15.56
N PRO A 234 -6.66 -21.22 -15.58
CA PRO A 234 -6.43 -22.05 -16.77
C PRO A 234 -7.21 -21.53 -17.99
N GLU A 235 -6.65 -21.75 -19.19
CA GLU A 235 -7.34 -21.46 -20.45
C GLU A 235 -8.72 -22.14 -20.50
N GLY A 236 -9.75 -21.36 -20.87
CA GLY A 236 -11.13 -21.85 -21.01
C GLY A 236 -11.96 -21.81 -19.73
N THR A 237 -11.46 -21.21 -18.65
CA THR A 237 -12.27 -20.85 -17.48
C THR A 237 -13.43 -19.93 -17.92
N PRO A 238 -14.69 -20.25 -17.58
CA PRO A 238 -15.83 -19.44 -17.99
C PRO A 238 -15.81 -18.04 -17.37
N TRP A 239 -16.12 -17.02 -18.17
CA TRP A 239 -16.15 -15.62 -17.71
C TRP A 239 -17.16 -15.33 -16.59
N ASN A 240 -18.19 -16.17 -16.47
CA ASN A 240 -19.22 -16.07 -15.46
C ASN A 240 -19.00 -17.00 -14.26
N ASP A 241 -17.84 -17.65 -14.16
CA ASP A 241 -17.47 -18.38 -12.95
C ASP A 241 -17.28 -17.37 -11.81
N PRO A 242 -17.94 -17.57 -10.64
CA PRO A 242 -17.78 -16.66 -9.50
C PRO A 242 -16.35 -16.59 -8.97
N ASP A 243 -15.51 -17.58 -9.26
CA ASP A 243 -14.12 -17.66 -8.81
C ASP A 243 -13.12 -17.37 -9.94
N ALA A 244 -13.57 -16.82 -11.08
CA ALA A 244 -12.69 -16.50 -12.21
C ALA A 244 -12.04 -15.13 -12.09
N HIS A 245 -10.72 -15.10 -12.33
CA HIS A 245 -9.86 -13.93 -12.35
C HIS A 245 -9.42 -13.54 -13.77
N GLY A 246 -9.39 -14.50 -14.71
CA GLY A 246 -8.86 -14.32 -16.06
C GLY A 246 -7.58 -15.10 -16.32
N THR A 247 -7.29 -15.33 -17.59
CA THR A 247 -6.06 -16.02 -18.03
C THR A 247 -4.82 -15.15 -17.84
N ALA A 248 -3.64 -15.77 -17.83
CA ALA A 248 -2.39 -15.03 -17.65
C ALA A 248 -2.19 -13.95 -18.73
N GLU A 249 -2.63 -14.21 -19.97
CA GLU A 249 -2.54 -13.22 -21.06
C GLU A 249 -3.45 -12.01 -20.79
N GLU A 250 -4.72 -12.24 -20.42
CA GLU A 250 -5.69 -11.18 -20.13
C GLU A 250 -5.24 -10.33 -18.94
N ARG A 251 -4.80 -10.97 -17.85
CA ARG A 251 -4.37 -10.28 -16.63
C ARG A 251 -3.09 -9.46 -16.86
N LEU A 252 -2.10 -10.01 -17.56
CA LEU A 252 -0.89 -9.26 -17.93
C LEU A 252 -1.18 -8.09 -18.87
N GLU A 253 -2.10 -8.28 -19.84
CA GLU A 253 -2.52 -7.19 -20.72
C GLU A 253 -3.19 -6.08 -19.92
N ALA A 254 -4.12 -6.42 -19.02
CA ALA A 254 -4.80 -5.45 -18.17
C ALA A 254 -3.81 -4.67 -17.29
N PHE A 255 -2.89 -5.37 -16.62
CA PHE A 255 -1.83 -4.74 -15.83
C PHE A 255 -0.97 -3.79 -16.67
N ALA A 256 -0.51 -4.24 -17.84
CA ALA A 256 0.31 -3.41 -18.74
C ALA A 256 -0.43 -2.16 -19.24
N LEU A 257 -1.72 -2.28 -19.56
CA LEU A 257 -2.56 -1.16 -19.94
C LEU A 257 -2.74 -0.17 -18.79
N GLY A 258 -2.79 -0.64 -17.55
CA GLY A 258 -2.77 0.19 -16.36
C GLY A 258 -1.50 1.03 -16.25
N VAL A 259 -0.34 0.39 -16.39
CA VAL A 259 0.97 1.06 -16.38
C VAL A 259 1.04 2.17 -17.43
N GLU A 260 0.50 1.92 -18.63
CA GLU A 260 0.55 2.88 -19.74
C GLU A 260 -0.48 4.02 -19.62
N ASN A 261 -1.69 3.74 -19.12
CA ASN A 261 -2.85 4.63 -19.28
C ASN A 261 -3.39 5.22 -17.97
N GLY A 262 -2.90 4.79 -16.81
CA GLY A 262 -3.38 5.24 -15.51
C GLY A 262 -4.82 4.77 -15.18
N ALA A 263 -5.34 5.17 -14.01
CA ALA A 263 -6.62 4.68 -13.52
C ALA A 263 -7.80 5.15 -14.40
N ALA A 264 -7.81 6.39 -14.87
CA ALA A 264 -8.82 6.88 -15.80
C ALA A 264 -8.86 6.04 -17.08
N GLY A 265 -7.69 5.65 -17.60
CA GLY A 265 -7.56 4.74 -18.73
C GLY A 265 -8.19 3.37 -18.45
N CYS A 266 -7.96 2.81 -17.26
CA CYS A 266 -8.56 1.54 -16.85
C CYS A 266 -10.09 1.56 -16.89
N VAL A 267 -10.72 2.66 -16.43
CA VAL A 267 -12.19 2.80 -16.48
C VAL A 267 -12.70 2.93 -17.92
N GLU A 268 -11.94 3.57 -18.81
CA GLU A 268 -12.30 3.71 -20.23
C GLU A 268 -12.11 2.42 -21.04
N ILE A 269 -11.07 1.64 -20.73
CA ILE A 269 -10.70 0.41 -21.44
C ILE A 269 -11.51 -0.79 -20.95
N PHE A 270 -11.72 -0.88 -19.63
CA PHE A 270 -12.42 -1.97 -18.96
C PHE A 270 -13.73 -1.50 -18.30
N PRO A 271 -14.65 -0.78 -19.00
CA PRO A 271 -15.93 -0.39 -18.41
C PRO A 271 -16.82 -1.63 -18.17
N PRO A 272 -17.80 -1.57 -17.25
CA PRO A 272 -18.74 -2.67 -17.08
C PRO A 272 -19.41 -3.09 -18.39
N GLY A 273 -19.36 -4.39 -18.71
CA GLY A 273 -19.86 -4.95 -19.97
C GLY A 273 -18.96 -4.71 -21.18
N PHE A 274 -17.66 -4.47 -20.99
CA PHE A 274 -16.71 -4.30 -22.11
C PHE A 274 -16.56 -5.57 -22.93
N SER A 275 -16.76 -6.74 -22.32
CA SER A 275 -16.61 -8.01 -23.01
C SER A 275 -17.89 -8.40 -23.75
N SER A 276 -17.70 -9.05 -24.89
CA SER A 276 -18.79 -9.75 -25.59
C SER A 276 -18.93 -11.22 -25.17
N GLU A 277 -18.05 -11.71 -24.30
CA GLU A 277 -18.01 -13.08 -23.81
C GLU A 277 -19.07 -13.26 -22.71
N GLY A 278 -20.28 -13.71 -23.06
CA GLY A 278 -21.37 -13.94 -22.09
C GLY A 278 -22.44 -14.91 -22.61
#